data_AF-A0A955RGE5-F1
#
_entry.id   AF-A0A955RGE5-F1
#
_cell.length_a   1.000
_cell.length_b   1.000
_cell.length_c   1.000
_cell.angle_alpha   90.00
_cell.angle_beta   90.00
_cell.angle_gamma   90.00
#
_symmetry.space_group_name_H-M   'P 1'
#
loop_
_entity.id
_entity.type
_entity.pdbx_description
1 polymer ?
#
loop_
_entity_poly.entity_id
_entity_poly.type
_entity_poly.pdbx_seq_one_letter_code
_entity_poly.pdbx_strand_id
1 'polypeptide(L)'
;GAILSFLLIKLTGVDREIIEKWLYIIVGFTFLSGILGTGHHYYFIGTPRYWLIIGGVFGALEPVAFLGMAIYAISMAKKGGKIPDNRTALSWTIACAILSFVGAGFLGFAHTLPQVNLYTHGTLVTAMHGHMAFWGAYACLVLAIITYTMPKLTGRKLQDSAMNTFAFWTSNIGMIAMTLAFAVAGITQVYLERKMGLDFIFVQNQLQVHFLGLVLAASLFTLGIIAFVYNFIKFGLPRGEVKGQE
;
A
#
# COMPACT_ATOMS: atom_id res chain seq x y z
N GLY A 1 4.38 7.72 7.89
CA GLY A 1 4.70 9.16 7.96
C GLY A 1 6.21 9.41 7.99
N ALA A 2 6.84 9.35 9.17
CA ALA A 2 8.22 9.81 9.37
C ALA A 2 9.27 9.18 8.44
N ILE A 3 9.26 7.85 8.23
CA ILE A 3 10.20 7.17 7.33
C ILE A 3 10.01 7.63 5.88
N LEU A 4 8.75 7.76 5.44
CA LEU A 4 8.45 8.23 4.08
C LEU A 4 8.94 9.67 3.88
N SER A 5 8.69 10.55 4.85
CA SER A 5 9.23 11.92 4.87
C SER A 5 10.75 11.93 4.83
N PHE A 6 11.41 11.12 5.66
CA PHE A 6 12.87 10.97 5.66
C PHE A 6 13.41 10.55 4.28
N LEU A 7 12.80 9.54 3.66
CA LEU A 7 13.17 9.07 2.33
C LEU A 7 13.00 10.17 1.29
N LEU A 8 11.88 10.90 1.31
CA LEU A 8 11.65 12.04 0.41
C LEU A 8 12.72 13.12 0.58
N ILE A 9 13.08 13.52 1.82
CA ILE A 9 14.16 14.49 2.08
C ILE A 9 15.46 13.98 1.43
N LYS A 10 15.84 12.74 1.73
CA LYS A 10 17.14 12.21 1.36
C LYS A 10 17.27 11.84 -0.12
N LEU A 11 16.17 11.50 -0.79
CA LEU A 11 16.18 11.07 -2.19
C LEU A 11 15.91 12.22 -3.17
N THR A 12 15.09 13.21 -2.78
CA THR A 12 14.69 14.32 -3.66
C THR A 12 15.50 15.60 -3.43
N GLY A 13 16.08 15.76 -2.23
CA GLY A 13 16.80 16.97 -1.85
C GLY A 13 15.90 18.17 -1.56
N VAL A 14 14.59 17.97 -1.45
CA VAL A 14 13.65 19.03 -1.03
C VAL A 14 13.92 19.45 0.41
N ASP A 15 13.70 20.74 0.69
CA ASP A 15 13.85 21.33 2.01
C ASP A 15 13.05 20.60 3.09
N ARG A 16 13.77 20.27 4.17
CA ARG A 16 13.24 19.60 5.35
C ARG A 16 12.05 20.33 5.95
N GLU A 17 12.08 21.65 5.99
CA GLU A 17 11.01 22.48 6.55
C GLU A 17 9.67 22.24 5.85
N ILE A 18 9.68 22.11 4.53
CA ILE A 18 8.48 21.83 3.73
C ILE A 18 7.97 20.42 4.10
N ILE A 19 8.86 19.43 4.11
CA ILE A 19 8.50 18.02 4.39
C ILE A 19 7.94 17.85 5.80
N GLU A 20 8.49 18.54 6.80
CA GLU A 20 8.02 18.46 8.18
C GLU A 20 6.63 19.08 8.37
N LYS A 21 6.35 20.24 7.75
CA LYS A 21 5.01 20.86 7.80
C LYS A 21 3.95 19.92 7.25
N TRP A 22 4.21 19.29 6.10
CA TRP A 22 3.30 18.30 5.51
C TRP A 22 3.16 17.06 6.38
N LEU A 23 4.25 16.58 6.97
CA LEU A 23 4.22 15.45 7.90
C LEU A 23 3.27 15.71 9.07
N TYR A 24 3.34 16.88 9.71
CA TYR A 24 2.45 17.23 10.82
C TYR A 24 0.98 17.30 10.40
N ILE A 25 0.69 17.90 9.24
CA ILE A 25 -0.67 17.96 8.70
C ILE A 25 -1.21 16.54 8.48
N ILE A 26 -0.46 15.70 7.76
CA ILE A 26 -0.87 14.34 7.44
C ILE A 26 -1.06 13.50 8.72
N VAL A 27 -0.10 13.56 9.65
CA VAL A 27 -0.19 12.81 10.92
C VAL A 27 -1.39 13.27 11.74
N GLY A 28 -1.64 14.58 11.82
CA GLY A 28 -2.81 15.12 12.51
C GLY A 28 -4.12 14.61 11.91
N PHE A 29 -4.27 14.66 10.58
CA PHE A 29 -5.45 14.13 9.91
C PHE A 29 -5.60 12.62 10.09
N THR A 30 -4.52 11.84 9.91
CA THR A 30 -4.56 10.38 10.07
C THR A 30 -4.88 9.99 11.52
N PHE A 31 -4.37 10.72 12.52
CA PHE A 31 -4.67 10.44 13.92
C PHE A 31 -6.14 10.72 14.27
N LEU A 32 -6.63 11.90 13.89
CA LEU A 32 -8.00 12.31 14.17
C LEU A 32 -9.02 11.42 13.45
N SER A 33 -8.78 11.12 12.17
CA SER A 33 -9.65 10.25 11.38
C SER A 33 -9.51 8.78 11.76
N GLY A 34 -8.29 8.25 11.91
CA GLY A 34 -8.07 6.82 12.11
C GLY A 34 -8.52 6.28 13.47
N ILE A 35 -8.38 7.03 14.56
CA ILE A 35 -8.82 6.55 15.89
C ILE A 35 -10.32 6.33 15.92
N LEU A 36 -11.10 7.32 15.48
CA LEU A 36 -12.55 7.22 15.44
C LEU A 36 -13.04 6.40 14.22
N GLY A 37 -12.26 6.41 13.14
CA GLY A 37 -12.46 5.64 11.92
C GLY A 37 -12.37 4.13 12.15
N THR A 38 -11.63 3.68 13.16
CA THR A 38 -11.63 2.29 13.66
C THR A 38 -13.07 1.77 13.88
N GLY A 39 -14.01 2.66 14.18
CA GLY A 39 -15.44 2.39 14.26
C GLY A 39 -16.06 1.65 13.07
N HIS A 40 -15.48 1.75 11.87
CA HIS A 40 -15.97 1.03 10.69
C HIS A 40 -15.82 -0.48 10.75
N HIS A 41 -14.99 -1.01 11.67
CA HIS A 41 -14.90 -2.44 11.96
C HIS A 41 -16.03 -2.92 12.87
N TYR A 42 -16.77 -2.00 13.49
CA TYR A 42 -17.75 -2.32 14.51
C TYR A 42 -19.19 -2.38 13.99
N TYR A 43 -19.44 -1.99 12.74
CA TYR A 43 -20.77 -1.82 12.16
C TYR A 43 -21.72 -3.01 12.35
N PHE A 44 -21.23 -4.23 12.13
CA PHE A 44 -22.08 -5.43 12.02
C PHE A 44 -21.64 -6.59 12.92
N ILE A 45 -20.84 -6.31 13.96
CA ILE A 45 -20.35 -7.32 14.91
C ILE A 45 -21.08 -7.28 16.28
N GLY A 46 -22.22 -6.58 16.35
CA GLY A 46 -23.04 -6.50 17.57
C GLY A 46 -22.73 -5.32 18.51
N THR A 47 -21.94 -4.33 18.08
CA THR A 47 -21.70 -3.11 18.86
C THR A 47 -22.87 -2.12 18.75
N PRO A 48 -22.93 -1.08 19.62
CA PRO A 48 -23.97 -0.07 19.55
C PRO A 48 -24.05 0.68 18.21
N ARG A 49 -25.28 1.01 17.78
CA ARG A 49 -25.57 1.63 16.47
C ARG A 49 -24.90 2.98 16.21
N TYR A 50 -24.47 3.71 17.25
CA TYR A 50 -23.79 4.99 17.05
C TYR A 50 -22.48 4.83 16.26
N TRP A 51 -21.86 3.64 16.28
CA TRP A 51 -20.65 3.37 15.51
C TRP A 51 -20.86 3.44 14.00
N LEU A 52 -22.09 3.24 13.49
CA LEU A 52 -22.40 3.43 12.08
C LEU A 52 -22.11 4.88 11.63
N ILE A 53 -22.43 5.85 12.49
CA ILE A 53 -22.20 7.27 12.20
C ILE A 53 -20.74 7.64 12.46
N ILE A 54 -20.20 7.25 13.62
CA ILE A 54 -18.81 7.60 13.99
C ILE A 54 -17.83 6.97 13.00
N GLY A 55 -17.87 5.66 12.80
CA GLY A 55 -17.03 4.97 11.83
C GLY A 55 -17.26 5.48 10.41
N GLY A 56 -18.52 5.76 10.04
CA GLY A 56 -18.88 6.23 8.72
C GLY A 56 -18.26 7.59 8.38
N VAL A 57 -18.39 8.56 9.28
CA VAL A 57 -17.86 9.91 9.09
C VAL A 57 -16.34 9.91 9.16
N PHE A 58 -15.74 9.33 10.21
CA PHE A 58 -14.29 9.42 10.40
C PHE A 58 -13.53 8.52 9.41
N GLY A 59 -14.05 7.33 9.10
CA GLY A 59 -13.48 6.48 8.05
C GLY A 59 -13.61 7.11 6.66
N ALA A 60 -14.64 7.92 6.40
CA ALA A 60 -14.78 8.67 5.15
C ALA A 60 -13.78 9.83 5.01
N LEU A 61 -13.19 10.31 6.10
CA LEU A 61 -12.19 11.38 6.10
C LEU A 61 -10.75 10.89 5.90
N GLU A 62 -10.45 9.63 6.24
CA GLU A 62 -9.12 9.02 6.07
C GLU A 62 -8.52 9.18 4.66
N PRO A 63 -9.29 9.03 3.56
CA PRO A 63 -8.75 9.15 2.20
C PRO A 63 -8.11 10.51 1.90
N VAL A 64 -8.54 11.59 2.60
CA VAL A 64 -7.99 12.94 2.41
C VAL A 64 -6.51 12.97 2.80
N ALA A 65 -6.15 12.33 3.92
CA ALA A 65 -4.77 12.25 4.37
C ALA A 65 -3.90 11.46 3.38
N PHE A 66 -4.41 10.32 2.88
CA PHE A 66 -3.71 9.49 1.91
C PHE A 66 -3.56 10.18 0.54
N LEU A 67 -4.60 10.87 0.07
CA LEU A 67 -4.53 11.66 -1.16
C LEU A 67 -3.50 12.78 -1.05
N GLY A 68 -3.52 13.50 0.08
CA GLY A 68 -2.52 14.51 0.40
C GLY A 68 -1.10 13.95 0.35
N MET A 69 -0.85 12.80 0.98
CA MET A 69 0.43 12.09 0.90
C MET A 69 0.85 11.74 -0.53
N ALA A 70 -0.06 11.20 -1.34
CA ALA A 70 0.24 10.80 -2.72
C ALA A 70 0.58 12.02 -3.60
N ILE A 71 -0.24 13.06 -3.57
CA ILE A 71 0.01 14.32 -4.30
C ILE A 71 1.33 14.92 -3.85
N TYR A 72 1.58 14.94 -2.55
CA TYR A 72 2.79 15.47 -1.97
C TYR A 72 4.04 14.71 -2.45
N ALA A 73 4.05 13.39 -2.32
CA ALA A 73 5.17 12.55 -2.74
C ALA A 73 5.49 12.71 -4.24
N ILE A 74 4.47 12.75 -5.10
CA ILE A 74 4.63 12.99 -6.54
C ILE A 74 5.18 14.40 -6.80
N SER A 75 4.64 15.41 -6.13
CA SER A 75 5.08 16.81 -6.30
C SER A 75 6.55 16.98 -5.91
N MET A 76 6.97 16.39 -4.78
CA MET A 76 8.35 16.47 -4.30
C MET A 76 9.30 15.69 -5.21
N ALA A 77 8.89 14.51 -5.69
CA ALA A 77 9.67 13.75 -6.67
C ALA A 77 9.90 14.50 -7.98
N LYS A 78 8.91 15.30 -8.44
CA LYS A 78 9.04 16.13 -9.64
C LYS A 78 9.83 17.42 -9.42
N LYS A 79 9.71 18.03 -8.25
CA LYS A 79 10.40 19.28 -7.89
C LYS A 79 11.84 19.09 -7.44
N GLY A 80 12.25 17.86 -7.08
CA GLY A 80 13.60 17.56 -6.66
C GLY A 80 14.62 17.95 -7.74
N GLY A 81 15.50 18.91 -7.43
CA GLY A 81 16.56 19.37 -8.34
C GLY A 81 17.75 18.40 -8.43
N LYS A 82 17.74 17.30 -7.67
CA LYS A 82 18.82 16.31 -7.62
C LYS A 82 18.39 15.04 -8.36
N ILE A 83 19.24 14.58 -9.29
CA ILE A 83 19.11 13.22 -9.85
C ILE A 83 19.35 12.24 -8.69
N PRO A 84 18.38 11.36 -8.36
CA PRO A 84 18.52 10.47 -7.21
C PRO A 84 19.67 9.49 -7.44
N ASP A 85 20.59 9.41 -6.47
CA ASP A 85 21.66 8.40 -6.44
C ASP A 85 21.12 6.96 -6.31
N ASN A 86 19.85 6.83 -5.89
CA ASN A 86 19.13 5.58 -5.72
C ASN A 86 17.71 5.71 -6.30
N ARG A 87 17.58 5.44 -7.60
CA ARG A 87 16.31 5.62 -8.31
C ARG A 87 15.26 4.62 -7.86
N THR A 88 15.68 3.39 -7.58
CA THR A 88 14.78 2.31 -7.18
C THR A 88 14.17 2.56 -5.81
N ALA A 89 14.93 3.08 -4.84
CA ALA A 89 14.37 3.49 -3.55
C ALA A 89 13.35 4.64 -3.71
N LEU A 90 13.60 5.58 -4.63
CA LEU A 90 12.63 6.63 -4.94
C LEU A 90 11.36 6.05 -5.58
N SER A 91 11.49 5.10 -6.51
CA SER A 91 10.35 4.39 -7.10
C SER A 91 9.51 3.69 -6.04
N TRP A 92 10.13 2.96 -5.10
CA TRP A 92 9.42 2.36 -3.97
C TRP A 92 8.74 3.40 -3.06
N THR A 93 9.40 4.52 -2.79
CA THR A 93 8.87 5.63 -1.97
C THR A 93 7.62 6.24 -2.61
N ILE A 94 7.66 6.50 -3.92
CA ILE A 94 6.53 7.05 -4.67
C ILE A 94 5.41 6.00 -4.78
N ALA A 95 5.75 4.75 -5.08
CA ALA A 95 4.79 3.64 -5.15
C ALA A 95 4.08 3.45 -3.80
N CYS A 96 4.80 3.53 -2.69
CA CYS A 96 4.23 3.52 -1.34
C CYS A 96 3.13 4.58 -1.20
N ALA A 97 3.42 5.84 -1.51
CA ALA A 97 2.44 6.91 -1.38
C ALA A 97 1.21 6.72 -2.30
N ILE A 98 1.44 6.36 -3.57
CA ILE A 98 0.36 6.16 -4.55
C ILE A 98 -0.52 4.96 -4.18
N LEU A 99 0.08 3.80 -3.94
CA LEU A 99 -0.64 2.58 -3.66
C LEU A 99 -1.29 2.61 -2.27
N SER A 100 -0.73 3.36 -1.31
CA SER A 100 -1.44 3.66 -0.05
C SER A 100 -2.73 4.42 -0.31
N PHE A 101 -2.70 5.44 -1.17
CA PHE A 101 -3.93 6.14 -1.54
C PHE A 101 -4.91 5.25 -2.30
N VAL A 102 -4.46 4.48 -3.29
CA VAL A 102 -5.34 3.58 -4.04
C VAL A 102 -5.96 2.53 -3.12
N GLY A 103 -5.15 1.84 -2.33
CA GLY A 103 -5.60 0.79 -1.41
C GLY A 103 -6.38 1.34 -0.23
N ALA A 104 -5.72 2.09 0.65
CA ALA A 104 -6.31 2.57 1.89
C ALA A 104 -7.34 3.69 1.67
N GLY A 105 -7.01 4.66 0.82
CA GLY A 105 -7.88 5.80 0.53
C GLY A 105 -9.07 5.44 -0.36
N PHE A 106 -8.83 5.17 -1.65
CA PHE A 106 -9.88 4.99 -2.64
C PHE A 106 -10.69 3.71 -2.45
N LEU A 107 -10.03 2.54 -2.41
CA LEU A 107 -10.71 1.26 -2.24
C LEU A 107 -11.28 1.10 -0.83
N GLY A 108 -10.60 1.64 0.19
CA GLY A 108 -11.11 1.65 1.57
C GLY A 108 -12.37 2.49 1.70
N PHE A 109 -12.37 3.70 1.14
CA PHE A 109 -13.55 4.57 1.09
C PHE A 109 -14.75 3.90 0.42
N ALA A 110 -14.53 3.21 -0.71
CA ALA A 110 -15.59 2.55 -1.47
C ALA A 110 -16.41 1.57 -0.62
N HIS A 111 -15.80 0.96 0.41
CA HIS A 111 -16.44 -0.02 1.28
C HIS A 111 -16.66 0.47 2.73
N THR A 112 -16.10 1.62 3.15
CA THR A 112 -16.25 2.16 4.51
C THR A 112 -17.66 2.70 4.79
N LEU A 113 -18.40 3.09 3.76
CA LEU A 113 -19.75 3.62 3.91
C LEU A 113 -20.68 2.53 4.46
N PRO A 114 -21.38 2.74 5.59
CA PRO A 114 -22.22 1.69 6.21
C PRO A 114 -23.21 1.03 5.24
N GLN A 115 -23.77 1.80 4.31
CA GLN A 115 -24.72 1.35 3.29
C GLN A 115 -24.10 0.38 2.28
N VAL A 116 -22.81 0.54 1.98
CA VAL A 116 -22.05 -0.36 1.10
C VAL A 116 -21.44 -1.50 1.91
N ASN A 117 -20.92 -1.20 3.11
CA ASN A 117 -20.33 -2.18 4.01
C ASN A 117 -21.33 -3.28 4.34
N LEU A 118 -22.61 -2.96 4.52
CA LEU A 118 -23.68 -3.94 4.75
C LEU A 118 -23.65 -5.13 3.78
N TYR A 119 -23.26 -4.90 2.52
CA TYR A 119 -23.17 -5.94 1.49
C TYR A 119 -21.75 -6.46 1.29
N THR A 120 -20.73 -5.64 1.55
CA THR A 120 -19.32 -5.98 1.26
C THR A 120 -18.56 -6.52 2.48
N HIS A 121 -19.17 -6.47 3.67
CA HIS A 121 -18.59 -6.96 4.90
C HIS A 121 -18.29 -8.47 4.81
N GLY A 122 -17.04 -8.84 5.08
CA GLY A 122 -16.61 -10.24 5.07
C GLY A 122 -16.58 -10.89 3.68
N THR A 123 -16.61 -10.12 2.60
CA THR A 123 -16.47 -10.64 1.22
C THR A 123 -15.07 -10.41 0.66
N LEU A 124 -14.78 -10.95 -0.54
CA LEU A 124 -13.51 -10.72 -1.24
C LEU A 124 -13.26 -9.24 -1.63
N VAL A 125 -14.26 -8.35 -1.51
CA VAL A 125 -14.05 -6.89 -1.60
C VAL A 125 -13.16 -6.40 -0.46
N THR A 126 -13.31 -6.99 0.73
CA THR A 126 -12.44 -6.70 1.88
C THR A 126 -11.01 -7.17 1.59
N ALA A 127 -10.85 -8.36 0.96
CA ALA A 127 -9.55 -8.87 0.55
C ALA A 127 -8.88 -7.98 -0.50
N MET A 128 -9.61 -7.50 -1.51
CA MET A 128 -9.13 -6.55 -2.51
C MET A 128 -8.50 -5.32 -1.86
N HIS A 129 -9.27 -4.61 -1.03
CA HIS A 129 -8.80 -3.42 -0.33
C HIS A 129 -7.62 -3.74 0.59
N GLY A 130 -7.74 -4.80 1.42
CA GLY A 130 -6.74 -5.16 2.42
C GLY A 130 -5.36 -5.44 1.82
N HIS A 131 -5.30 -6.18 0.70
CA HIS A 131 -4.03 -6.47 0.04
C HIS A 131 -3.35 -5.19 -0.50
N MET A 132 -4.08 -4.37 -1.26
CA MET A 132 -3.51 -3.14 -1.83
C MET A 132 -3.13 -2.14 -0.73
N ALA A 133 -3.98 -1.99 0.30
CA ALA A 133 -3.74 -1.09 1.42
C ALA A 133 -2.49 -1.52 2.21
N PHE A 134 -2.39 -2.80 2.56
CA PHE A 134 -1.23 -3.31 3.29
C PHE A 134 0.06 -3.19 2.47
N TRP A 135 0.00 -3.54 1.19
CA TRP A 135 1.13 -3.43 0.27
C TRP A 135 1.61 -1.99 0.15
N GLY A 136 0.71 -1.06 -0.18
CA GLY A 136 1.03 0.34 -0.36
C GLY A 136 1.52 1.01 0.92
N ALA A 137 0.80 0.86 2.02
CA ALA A 137 1.06 1.58 3.28
C ALA A 137 2.28 1.07 4.03
N TYR A 138 2.51 -0.25 4.02
CA TYR A 138 3.53 -0.87 4.87
C TYR A 138 4.62 -1.54 4.06
N ALA A 139 4.29 -2.51 3.19
CA ALA A 139 5.30 -3.32 2.53
C ALA A 139 6.21 -2.49 1.62
N CYS A 140 5.64 -1.63 0.76
CA CYS A 140 6.40 -0.73 -0.10
C CYS A 140 7.33 0.19 0.69
N LEU A 141 6.90 0.67 1.87
CA LEU A 141 7.73 1.53 2.72
C LEU A 141 8.94 0.78 3.27
N VAL A 142 8.74 -0.46 3.73
CA VAL A 142 9.81 -1.34 4.22
C VAL A 142 10.80 -1.64 3.09
N LEU A 143 10.32 -1.99 1.91
CA LEU A 143 11.18 -2.26 0.75
C LEU A 143 11.92 -0.99 0.30
N ALA A 144 11.28 0.19 0.39
CA ALA A 144 11.90 1.47 0.09
C ALA A 144 13.09 1.75 1.02
N ILE A 145 12.91 1.62 2.33
CA ILE A 145 13.98 1.91 3.30
C ILE A 145 15.11 0.89 3.19
N ILE A 146 14.82 -0.40 2.99
CA ILE A 146 15.86 -1.42 2.74
C ILE A 146 16.66 -1.06 1.48
N THR A 147 15.98 -0.76 0.37
CA THR A 147 16.63 -0.38 -0.89
C THR A 147 17.50 0.87 -0.72
N TYR A 148 17.05 1.82 0.10
CA TYR A 148 17.80 3.03 0.42
C TYR A 148 19.05 2.77 1.26
N THR A 149 18.95 1.97 2.33
CA THR A 149 20.04 1.77 3.29
C THR A 149 21.07 0.77 2.82
N MET A 150 20.68 -0.26 2.07
CA MET A 150 21.54 -1.34 1.60
C MET A 150 22.88 -0.88 0.99
N PRO A 151 22.92 0.01 -0.01
CA PRO A 151 24.20 0.45 -0.59
C PRO A 151 25.07 1.23 0.40
N LYS A 152 24.46 1.89 1.39
CA LYS A 152 25.18 2.66 2.42
C LYS A 152 25.79 1.76 3.49
N LEU A 153 25.05 0.72 3.89
CA LEU A 153 25.49 -0.23 4.93
C LEU A 153 26.45 -1.29 4.40
N THR A 154 26.46 -1.54 3.09
CA THR A 154 27.30 -2.60 2.51
C THR A 154 28.47 -2.08 1.67
N GLY A 155 28.43 -0.79 1.31
CA GLY A 155 29.34 -0.19 0.32
C GLY A 155 29.08 -0.67 -1.12
N ARG A 156 28.05 -1.49 -1.35
CA ARG A 156 27.75 -2.08 -2.68
C ARG A 156 26.71 -1.22 -3.40
N LYS A 157 27.13 -0.47 -4.43
CA LYS A 157 26.23 0.36 -5.26
C LYS A 157 25.42 -0.49 -6.27
N LEU A 158 24.57 -1.38 -5.78
CA LEU A 158 23.74 -2.30 -6.58
C LEU A 158 22.24 -1.96 -6.56
N GLN A 159 21.89 -0.79 -6.01
CA GLN A 159 20.51 -0.37 -5.79
C GLN A 159 19.66 -0.33 -7.07
N ASP A 160 20.26 0.08 -8.20
CA ASP A 160 19.57 0.25 -9.49
C ASP A 160 19.89 -0.89 -10.47
N SER A 161 20.17 -2.09 -9.94
CA SER A 161 20.39 -3.29 -10.76
C SER A 161 19.11 -3.74 -11.47
N ALA A 162 19.25 -4.40 -12.63
CA ALA A 162 18.12 -4.97 -13.37
C ALA A 162 17.23 -5.89 -12.52
N MET A 163 17.83 -6.62 -11.56
CA MET A 163 17.09 -7.47 -10.64
C MET A 163 16.22 -6.69 -9.65
N ASN A 164 16.69 -5.54 -9.15
CA ASN A 164 15.89 -4.67 -8.28
C ASN A 164 14.76 -3.99 -9.04
N THR A 165 15.02 -3.56 -10.27
CA THR A 165 14.00 -3.02 -11.17
C THR A 165 12.95 -4.08 -11.51
N PHE A 166 13.38 -5.31 -11.81
CA PHE A 166 12.50 -6.44 -12.03
C PHE A 166 11.64 -6.72 -10.79
N ALA A 167 12.26 -6.81 -9.61
CA ALA A 167 11.56 -7.03 -8.34
C ALA A 167 10.51 -5.94 -8.07
N PHE A 168 10.86 -4.67 -8.29
CA PHE A 168 9.93 -3.54 -8.16
C PHE A 168 8.72 -3.70 -9.09
N TRP A 169 8.93 -3.87 -10.39
CA TRP A 169 7.81 -3.91 -11.34
C TRP A 169 6.94 -5.15 -11.18
N THR A 170 7.53 -6.34 -11.08
CA THR A 170 6.77 -7.59 -11.00
C THR A 170 5.96 -7.70 -9.71
N SER A 171 6.50 -7.27 -8.57
CA SER A 171 5.72 -7.22 -7.32
C SER A 171 4.58 -6.21 -7.39
N ASN A 172 4.82 -4.98 -7.85
CA ASN A 172 3.74 -3.98 -7.92
C ASN A 172 2.66 -4.34 -8.95
N ILE A 173 3.04 -4.81 -10.14
CA ILE A 173 2.09 -5.27 -11.16
C ILE A 173 1.32 -6.50 -10.66
N GLY A 174 2.01 -7.46 -10.04
CA GLY A 174 1.39 -8.63 -9.42
C GLY A 174 0.35 -8.25 -8.37
N MET A 175 0.68 -7.31 -7.47
CA MET A 175 -0.25 -6.84 -6.44
C MET A 175 -1.48 -6.12 -7.04
N ILE A 176 -1.28 -5.27 -8.06
CA ILE A 176 -2.38 -4.63 -8.77
C ILE A 176 -3.28 -5.68 -9.42
N ALA A 177 -2.70 -6.67 -10.11
CA ALA A 177 -3.45 -7.75 -10.74
C ALA A 177 -4.20 -8.61 -9.71
N MET A 178 -3.59 -8.92 -8.56
CA MET A 178 -4.25 -9.65 -7.47
C MET A 178 -5.44 -8.86 -6.93
N THR A 179 -5.25 -7.56 -6.72
CA THR A 179 -6.30 -6.65 -6.26
C THR A 179 -7.48 -6.66 -7.23
N LEU A 180 -7.22 -6.58 -8.54
CA LEU A 180 -8.27 -6.66 -9.56
C LEU A 180 -8.95 -8.03 -9.60
N ALA A 181 -8.20 -9.13 -9.42
CA ALA A 181 -8.79 -10.47 -9.34
C ALA A 181 -9.73 -10.60 -8.13
N PHE A 182 -9.32 -10.10 -6.96
CA PHE A 182 -10.20 -10.00 -5.79
C PHE A 182 -11.40 -9.08 -6.02
N ALA A 183 -11.23 -7.99 -6.78
CA ALA A 183 -12.33 -7.09 -7.13
C ALA A 183 -13.41 -7.82 -7.93
N VAL A 184 -13.02 -8.54 -8.98
CA VAL A 184 -13.94 -9.32 -9.82
C VAL A 184 -14.64 -10.37 -8.98
N ALA A 185 -13.90 -11.20 -8.24
CA ALA A 185 -14.48 -12.24 -7.41
C ALA A 185 -15.38 -11.66 -6.29
N GLY A 186 -14.99 -10.54 -5.68
CA GLY A 186 -15.72 -9.89 -4.59
C GLY A 186 -17.00 -9.22 -5.04
N ILE A 187 -17.00 -8.52 -6.17
CA ILE A 187 -18.22 -7.91 -6.71
C ILE A 187 -19.22 -9.01 -7.10
N THR A 188 -18.73 -10.09 -7.75
CA THR A 188 -19.56 -11.26 -8.06
C THR A 188 -20.12 -11.90 -6.79
N GLN A 189 -19.29 -12.08 -5.75
CA GLN A 189 -19.73 -12.61 -4.45
C GLN A 189 -20.84 -11.75 -3.85
N VAL A 190 -20.64 -10.43 -3.79
CA VAL A 190 -21.63 -9.49 -3.23
C VAL A 190 -22.95 -9.57 -3.97
N TYR A 191 -22.92 -9.64 -5.31
CA TYR A 191 -24.14 -9.71 -6.10
C TYR A 191 -24.89 -11.03 -5.90
N LEU A 192 -24.21 -12.16 -6.06
CA LEU A 192 -24.83 -13.49 -5.98
C LEU A 192 -25.28 -13.84 -4.55
N GLU A 193 -24.42 -13.63 -3.56
CA GLU A 193 -24.67 -14.03 -2.18
C GLU A 193 -25.59 -13.03 -1.46
N ARG A 194 -25.33 -11.72 -1.60
CA ARG A 194 -25.98 -10.69 -0.77
C ARG A 194 -27.16 -10.00 -1.44
N LYS A 195 -27.16 -9.87 -2.78
CA LYS A 195 -28.28 -9.25 -3.51
C LYS A 195 -29.28 -10.28 -4.03
N MET A 196 -28.80 -11.39 -4.59
CA MET A 196 -29.67 -12.47 -5.07
C MET A 196 -30.05 -13.49 -3.99
N GLY A 197 -29.33 -13.51 -2.86
CA GLY A 197 -29.63 -14.41 -1.74
C GLY A 197 -29.34 -15.88 -2.03
N LEU A 198 -28.40 -16.17 -2.94
CA LEU A 198 -28.01 -17.55 -3.26
C LEU A 198 -27.21 -18.17 -2.11
N ASP A 199 -27.29 -19.50 -2.00
CA ASP A 199 -26.56 -20.25 -0.98
C ASP A 199 -25.03 -20.05 -1.10
N PHE A 200 -24.36 -19.95 0.04
CA PHE A 200 -22.92 -19.67 0.11
C PHE A 200 -22.09 -20.69 -0.67
N ILE A 201 -22.37 -21.99 -0.52
CA ILE A 201 -21.57 -23.04 -1.19
C ILE A 201 -21.77 -22.97 -2.70
N PHE A 202 -23.01 -22.70 -3.13
CA PHE A 202 -23.28 -22.48 -4.55
C PHE A 202 -22.47 -21.30 -5.11
N VAL A 203 -22.48 -20.16 -4.41
CA VAL A 203 -21.72 -18.97 -4.84
C VAL A 203 -20.21 -19.27 -4.88
N GLN A 204 -19.65 -19.91 -3.85
CA GLN A 204 -18.23 -20.27 -3.83
C GLN A 204 -17.83 -21.12 -5.03
N ASN A 205 -18.67 -22.08 -5.45
CA ASN A 205 -18.41 -22.87 -6.65
C ASN A 205 -18.38 -22.02 -7.92
N GLN A 206 -19.24 -21.01 -8.06
CA GLN A 206 -19.22 -20.09 -9.20
C GLN A 206 -17.98 -19.19 -9.21
N LEU A 207 -17.47 -18.82 -8.02
CA LEU A 207 -16.30 -17.95 -7.90
C LEU A 207 -14.98 -18.64 -8.22
N GLN A 208 -14.91 -19.97 -8.17
CA GLN A 208 -13.66 -20.74 -8.35
C GLN A 208 -12.88 -20.34 -9.61
N VAL A 209 -13.58 -20.06 -10.72
CA VAL A 209 -12.95 -19.66 -11.99
C VAL A 209 -12.12 -18.38 -11.85
N HIS A 210 -12.52 -17.44 -10.98
CA HIS A 210 -11.81 -16.19 -10.76
C HIS A 210 -10.49 -16.38 -9.98
N PHE A 211 -10.35 -17.49 -9.25
CA PHE A 211 -9.12 -17.78 -8.50
C PHE A 211 -7.94 -18.17 -9.41
N LEU A 212 -8.18 -18.61 -10.65
CA LEU A 212 -7.10 -18.81 -11.61
C LEU A 212 -6.34 -17.51 -11.88
N GLY A 213 -7.08 -16.41 -12.12
CA GLY A 213 -6.50 -15.09 -12.29
C GLY A 213 -5.73 -14.62 -11.04
N LEU A 214 -6.28 -14.92 -9.86
CA LEU A 214 -5.60 -14.63 -8.59
C LEU A 214 -4.28 -15.39 -8.45
N VAL A 215 -4.24 -16.69 -8.77
CA VAL A 215 -3.03 -17.52 -8.68
C VAL A 215 -1.96 -17.02 -9.67
N LEU A 216 -2.34 -16.65 -10.89
CA LEU A 216 -1.41 -16.09 -11.88
C LEU A 216 -0.82 -14.76 -11.39
N ALA A 217 -1.67 -13.87 -10.88
CA ALA A 217 -1.23 -12.58 -10.32
C ALA A 217 -0.34 -12.76 -9.08
N ALA A 218 -0.70 -13.67 -8.18
CA ALA A 218 0.07 -14.00 -6.98
C ALA A 218 1.42 -14.63 -7.32
N SER A 219 1.48 -15.44 -8.38
CA SER A 219 2.75 -16.00 -8.88
C SER A 219 3.67 -14.89 -9.38
N LEU A 220 3.15 -13.94 -10.17
CA LEU A 220 3.93 -12.79 -10.64
C LEU A 220 4.42 -11.92 -9.48
N PHE A 221 3.56 -11.65 -8.49
CA PHE A 221 3.95 -10.96 -7.26
C PHE A 221 5.09 -11.68 -6.54
N THR A 222 4.93 -12.99 -6.36
CA THR A 222 5.88 -13.85 -5.64
C THR A 222 7.25 -13.87 -6.31
N LEU A 223 7.29 -13.94 -7.65
CA LEU A 223 8.55 -13.84 -8.41
C LEU A 223 9.30 -12.54 -8.12
N GLY A 224 8.59 -11.42 -8.02
CA GLY A 224 9.17 -10.13 -7.66
C GLY A 224 9.75 -10.10 -6.26
N ILE A 225 9.03 -10.66 -5.28
CA ILE A 225 9.52 -10.75 -3.90
C ILE A 225 10.72 -11.69 -3.80
N ILE A 226 10.69 -12.84 -4.47
CA ILE A 226 11.83 -13.78 -4.51
C ILE A 226 13.06 -13.08 -5.09
N ALA A 227 12.91 -12.31 -6.18
CA ALA A 227 14.01 -11.54 -6.76
C ALA A 227 14.57 -10.50 -5.77
N PHE A 228 13.70 -9.79 -5.04
CA PHE A 228 14.10 -8.84 -4.00
C PHE A 228 14.89 -9.53 -2.87
N VAL A 229 14.34 -10.62 -2.32
CA VAL A 229 14.94 -11.38 -1.21
C VAL A 229 16.26 -11.99 -1.63
N TYR A 230 16.34 -12.55 -2.84
CA TYR A 230 17.58 -13.08 -3.39
C TYR A 230 18.65 -11.98 -3.52
N ASN A 231 18.29 -10.78 -3.99
CA ASN A 231 19.20 -9.63 -4.02
C ASN A 231 19.70 -9.29 -2.62
N PHE A 232 18.78 -9.18 -1.67
CA PHE A 232 19.07 -8.86 -0.28
C PHE A 232 20.02 -9.88 0.36
N ILE A 233 19.79 -11.19 0.18
CA ILE A 233 20.67 -12.22 0.76
C ILE A 233 22.06 -12.19 0.09
N LYS A 234 22.12 -12.11 -1.23
CA LYS A 234 23.38 -12.16 -1.98
C LYS A 234 24.25 -10.92 -1.75
N PHE A 235 23.64 -9.77 -1.54
CA PHE A 235 24.33 -8.48 -1.47
C PHE A 235 24.18 -7.74 -0.13
N GLY A 236 23.51 -8.36 0.85
CA GLY A 236 23.23 -7.81 2.20
C GLY A 236 24.43 -7.68 3.11
N LEU A 237 25.52 -8.39 2.82
CA LEU A 237 26.74 -8.33 3.62
C LEU A 237 27.73 -7.30 3.07
N PRO A 238 28.41 -6.55 3.95
CA PRO A 238 29.40 -5.55 3.55
C PRO A 238 30.57 -6.18 2.77
N ARG A 239 31.21 -5.39 1.91
CA ARG A 239 32.42 -5.78 1.16
C ARG A 239 33.73 -5.43 1.89
N GLY A 240 33.65 -4.73 3.02
CA GLY A 240 34.77 -4.25 3.83
C GLY A 240 34.27 -3.31 4.94
N GLU A 241 35.18 -2.67 5.69
CA GLU A 241 34.79 -1.64 6.66
C GLU A 241 34.11 -0.45 5.96
N VAL A 242 32.87 -0.17 6.36
CA VAL A 242 32.12 0.99 5.88
C VAL A 242 32.69 2.22 6.58
N LYS A 243 33.63 2.92 5.94
CA LYS A 243 34.04 4.24 6.41
C LYS A 243 32.84 5.19 6.29
N GLY A 244 32.34 5.66 7.43
CA GLY A 244 31.33 6.70 7.47
C GLY A 244 31.84 7.91 6.71
N GLN A 245 31.07 8.39 5.74
CA GLN A 245 31.30 9.71 5.17
C GLN A 245 30.80 10.71 6.22
N GLU A 246 31.74 11.35 6.92
CA GLU A 246 31.50 12.56 7.71
C GLU A 246 30.89 13.67 6.84
#